data_AF-A0A7W1QB64-F1
#
_entry.id   AF-A0A7W1QB64-F1
#
_cell.length_a   1.000
_cell.length_b   1.000
_cell.length_c   1.000
_cell.angle_alpha   90.00
_cell.angle_beta   90.00
_cell.angle_gamma   90.00
#
_symmetry.space_group_name_H-M   'P 1'
#
loop_
_entity.id
_entity.type
_entity.pdbx_description
1 polymer ?
#
loop_
_entity_poly.entity_id
_entity_poly.type
_entity_poly.pdbx_seq_one_letter_code
_entity_poly.pdbx_strand_id
1 'polypeptide(L)'
;MRRPHLVTLAPVFAAAAWLVFAADAFAGEVHWFTVPSGLALFAVVAIERRAERLTERRQFRTELLVAEYLGMFLVSAAALVETISIGPVRGLVAVAAGVALTAWGALTKVRRRAWFGAATVVVALVLMLAGPIARLVPQVRGPALWGLLAAAGLVLLVAATMLERGREKLSAFVRRLDRLMEGWE
;
A
#
# COMPACT_ATOMS: atom_id res chain seq x y z
N MET A 1 21.92 -4.55 28.55
CA MET A 1 21.95 -3.71 27.33
C MET A 1 21.11 -4.39 26.24
N ARG A 2 19.81 -4.09 26.13
CA ARG A 2 19.01 -4.52 24.98
C ARG A 2 19.31 -3.54 23.85
N ARG A 3 19.79 -4.02 22.69
CA ARG A 3 20.02 -3.20 21.49
C ARG A 3 18.79 -3.35 20.58
N PRO A 4 17.73 -2.52 20.75
CA PRO A 4 16.47 -2.68 20.03
C PRO A 4 16.63 -2.56 18.50
N HIS A 5 17.68 -1.88 18.04
CA HIS A 5 18.06 -1.77 16.63
C HIS A 5 18.34 -3.16 16.00
N LEU A 6 18.87 -4.12 16.76
CA LEU A 6 19.13 -5.47 16.24
C LEU A 6 17.85 -6.32 16.15
N VAL A 7 16.88 -6.09 17.04
CA VAL A 7 15.59 -6.81 17.04
C VAL A 7 14.66 -6.28 15.94
N THR A 8 14.71 -4.97 15.65
CA THR A 8 13.96 -4.34 14.56
C THR A 8 14.51 -4.71 13.18
N LEU A 9 15.82 -4.93 13.07
CA LEU A 9 16.46 -5.36 11.82
C LEU A 9 16.33 -6.87 11.56
N ALA A 10 16.13 -7.70 12.57
CA ALA A 10 15.99 -9.15 12.42
C ALA A 10 14.91 -9.58 11.41
N PRO A 11 13.66 -9.05 11.44
CA PRO A 11 12.66 -9.39 10.41
C PRO A 11 13.02 -8.86 9.03
N VAL A 12 13.75 -7.74 8.94
CA VAL A 12 14.22 -7.17 7.66
C VAL A 12 15.32 -8.06 7.05
N PHE A 13 16.27 -8.53 7.85
CA PHE A 13 17.31 -9.44 7.40
C PHE A 13 16.78 -10.84 7.10
N ALA A 14 15.80 -11.34 7.88
CA ALA A 14 15.12 -12.59 7.57
C ALA A 14 14.34 -12.49 6.24
N ALA A 15 13.65 -11.36 6.01
CA ALA A 15 12.98 -11.09 4.74
C ALA A 15 13.98 -10.95 3.58
N ALA A 16 15.11 -10.26 3.77
CA ALA A 16 16.13 -10.06 2.75
C ALA A 16 16.88 -11.35 2.38
N ALA A 17 17.30 -12.13 3.38
CA ALA A 17 17.98 -13.41 3.16
C ALA A 17 17.07 -14.42 2.45
N TRP A 18 15.77 -14.42 2.80
CA TRP A 18 14.82 -15.29 2.12
C TRP A 18 14.43 -14.79 0.73
N LEU A 19 14.34 -13.48 0.51
CA LEU A 19 14.16 -12.89 -0.82
C LEU A 19 15.28 -13.29 -1.77
N VAL A 20 16.53 -13.34 -1.29
CA VAL A 20 17.68 -13.83 -2.08
C VAL A 20 17.53 -15.32 -2.38
N PHE A 21 17.15 -16.14 -1.40
CA PHE A 21 16.91 -17.58 -1.60
C PHE A 21 15.73 -17.87 -2.54
N ALA A 22 14.62 -17.15 -2.39
CA ALA A 22 13.39 -17.36 -3.16
C ALA A 22 13.48 -16.81 -4.60
N ALA A 23 14.27 -15.75 -4.82
CA ALA A 23 14.56 -15.24 -6.15
C ALA A 23 15.34 -16.26 -7.00
N ASP A 24 16.23 -17.03 -6.37
CA ASP A 24 16.96 -18.13 -7.03
C ASP A 24 16.10 -19.39 -7.18
N ALA A 25 15.20 -19.69 -6.23
CA ALA A 25 14.49 -20.96 -6.20
C ALA A 25 13.17 -21.01 -6.99
N PHE A 26 12.48 -19.89 -7.23
CA PHE A 26 11.07 -19.91 -7.69
C PHE A 26 10.73 -18.83 -8.74
N ALA A 27 11.48 -18.80 -9.84
CA ALA A 27 11.22 -17.90 -10.96
C ALA A 27 9.84 -18.16 -11.61
N GLY A 28 8.82 -17.36 -11.25
CA GLY A 28 7.54 -17.31 -12.00
C GLY A 28 6.26 -17.13 -11.19
N GLU A 29 6.25 -17.30 -9.87
CA GLU A 29 5.03 -17.18 -9.04
C GLU A 29 4.98 -15.88 -8.23
N VAL A 30 3.78 -15.29 -8.10
CA VAL A 30 3.57 -14.10 -7.26
C VAL A 30 3.40 -14.57 -5.81
N HIS A 31 4.34 -14.19 -4.95
CA HIS A 31 4.46 -14.78 -3.63
C HIS A 31 3.91 -13.90 -2.51
N TRP A 32 3.12 -14.50 -1.61
CA TRP A 32 2.44 -13.85 -0.48
C TRP A 32 3.30 -13.66 0.77
N PHE A 33 4.59 -13.98 0.74
CA PHE A 33 5.47 -13.96 1.93
C PHE A 33 5.76 -12.56 2.49
N THR A 34 5.50 -11.51 1.71
CA THR A 34 5.60 -10.14 2.21
C THR A 34 4.54 -9.86 3.27
N VAL A 35 3.39 -10.54 3.22
CA VAL A 35 2.30 -10.42 4.20
C VAL A 35 2.72 -10.87 5.60
N PRO A 36 3.20 -12.12 5.84
CA PRO A 36 3.66 -12.52 7.17
C PRO A 36 4.85 -11.69 7.67
N SER A 37 5.74 -11.25 6.77
CA SER A 37 6.84 -10.34 7.13
C SER A 37 6.34 -8.97 7.61
N GLY A 38 5.36 -8.40 6.91
CA GLY A 38 4.71 -7.15 7.31
C GLY A 38 3.92 -7.29 8.61
N LEU A 39 3.24 -8.43 8.83
CA LEU A 39 2.57 -8.74 10.10
C LEU A 39 3.57 -8.87 11.26
N ALA A 40 4.72 -9.50 11.04
CA ALA A 40 5.78 -9.59 12.04
C ALA A 40 6.32 -8.20 12.41
N LEU A 41 6.54 -7.33 11.43
CA LEU A 41 6.92 -5.93 11.68
C LEU A 41 5.85 -5.17 12.47
N PHE A 42 4.57 -5.36 12.17
CA PHE A 42 3.50 -4.77 12.98
C PHE A 42 3.50 -5.28 14.41
N ALA A 43 3.75 -6.57 14.63
CA ALA A 43 3.85 -7.14 15.97
C ALA A 43 5.02 -6.51 16.76
N VAL A 44 6.20 -6.37 16.13
CA VAL A 44 7.36 -5.68 16.74
C VAL A 44 7.01 -4.23 17.10
N VAL A 45 6.42 -3.48 16.16
CA VAL A 45 6.01 -2.08 16.40
C VAL A 45 5.00 -1.99 17.55
N ALA A 46 4.04 -2.92 17.64
CA ALA A 46 3.04 -2.94 18.71
C ALA A 46 3.67 -3.24 20.08
N ILE A 47 4.61 -4.19 20.14
CA ILE A 47 5.33 -4.56 21.36
C ILE A 47 6.18 -3.39 21.85
N GLU A 48 6.97 -2.79 20.97
CA GLU A 48 7.85 -1.66 21.32
C GLU A 48 7.06 -0.43 21.74
N ARG A 49 5.95 -0.10 21.05
CA ARG A 49 5.06 0.98 21.48
C ARG A 49 4.43 0.73 22.85
N ARG A 50 4.16 -0.52 23.21
CA ARG A 50 3.67 -0.87 24.55
C ARG A 50 4.78 -0.72 25.58
N ALA A 51 6.02 -1.11 25.26
CA ALA A 51 7.18 -0.94 26.12
C ALA A 51 7.50 0.54 26.38
N GLU A 52 7.46 1.40 25.36
CA GLU A 52 7.66 2.85 25.50
C GLU A 52 6.65 3.49 26.47
N ARG A 53 5.37 3.09 26.39
CA ARG A 53 4.32 3.58 27.32
C ARG A 53 4.59 3.21 28.77
N LEU A 54 5.12 2.02 29.01
CA LEU A 54 5.42 1.52 30.36
C LEU A 54 6.69 2.14 30.96
N THR A 55 7.61 2.61 30.12
CA THR A 55 8.93 3.09 30.55
C THR A 55 9.07 4.62 30.47
N GLU A 56 8.02 5.33 30.04
CA GLU A 56 7.99 6.79 29.77
C GLU A 56 9.14 7.30 28.86
N ARG A 57 9.80 6.42 28.11
CA ARG A 57 10.89 6.77 27.19
C ARG A 57 10.37 6.80 25.76
N ARG A 58 10.48 7.96 25.10
CA ARG A 58 10.08 8.17 23.69
C ARG A 58 11.28 8.16 22.75
N GLN A 59 12.15 7.16 22.86
CA GLN A 59 13.46 7.18 22.22
C GLN A 59 13.43 6.74 20.74
N PHE A 60 12.43 5.95 20.29
CA PHE A 60 12.47 5.29 18.97
C PHE A 60 11.28 5.62 18.06
N ARG A 61 10.62 6.77 18.29
CA ARG A 61 9.39 7.15 17.59
C ARG A 61 9.54 7.17 16.04
N THR A 62 10.66 7.66 15.50
CA THR A 62 10.89 7.72 14.05
C THR A 62 11.14 6.34 13.44
N GLU A 63 11.95 5.50 14.10
CA GLU A 63 12.26 4.14 13.65
C GLU A 63 11.00 3.26 13.62
N LEU A 64 10.15 3.39 14.64
CA LEU A 64 8.86 2.70 14.73
C LEU A 64 7.88 3.15 13.64
N LEU A 65 7.92 4.43 13.25
CA LEU A 65 7.10 4.93 12.14
C LEU A 65 7.58 4.35 10.80
N VAL A 66 8.89 4.32 10.56
CA VAL A 66 9.46 3.72 9.34
C VAL A 66 9.11 2.23 9.26
N ALA A 67 9.29 1.49 10.35
CA ALA A 67 8.95 0.07 10.42
C ALA A 67 7.45 -0.19 10.17
N GLU A 68 6.58 0.69 10.64
CA GLU A 68 5.14 0.61 10.40
C GLU A 68 4.78 0.85 8.93
N TYR A 69 5.39 1.84 8.27
CA TYR A 69 5.21 2.06 6.83
C TYR A 69 5.72 0.88 6.00
N LEU A 70 6.89 0.33 6.37
CA LEU A 70 7.41 -0.88 5.76
C LEU A 70 6.46 -2.07 5.95
N GLY A 71 5.90 -2.24 7.15
CA GLY A 71 4.89 -3.27 7.42
C GLY A 71 3.65 -3.12 6.54
N MET A 72 3.10 -1.91 6.43
CA MET A 72 1.95 -1.62 5.58
C MET A 72 2.25 -1.88 4.10
N PHE A 73 3.43 -1.46 3.63
CA PHE A 73 3.88 -1.69 2.26
C PHE A 73 4.05 -3.18 1.95
N LEU A 74 4.70 -3.93 2.85
CA LEU A 74 4.92 -5.36 2.66
C LEU A 74 3.59 -6.13 2.62
N VAL A 75 2.60 -5.75 3.41
CA VAL A 75 1.27 -6.38 3.36
C VAL A 75 0.54 -6.09 2.05
N SER A 76 0.66 -4.88 1.48
CA SER A 76 -0.08 -4.51 0.27
C SER A 76 0.64 -4.80 -1.05
N ALA A 77 1.98 -4.78 -1.06
CA ALA A 77 2.79 -4.85 -2.28
C ALA A 77 2.54 -6.12 -3.09
N ALA A 78 2.52 -7.30 -2.45
CA ALA A 78 2.28 -8.56 -3.15
C ALA A 78 0.92 -8.56 -3.87
N ALA A 79 -0.13 -8.12 -3.19
CA ALA A 79 -1.47 -8.05 -3.78
C ALA A 79 -1.57 -7.07 -4.96
N LEU A 80 -0.85 -5.94 -4.89
CA LEU A 80 -0.78 -4.97 -5.99
C LEU A 80 -0.02 -5.54 -7.20
N VAL A 81 1.13 -6.19 -6.96
CA VAL A 81 1.92 -6.86 -8.00
C VAL A 81 1.11 -7.96 -8.68
N GLU A 82 0.29 -8.69 -7.93
CA GLU A 82 -0.60 -9.73 -8.44
C GLU A 82 -1.63 -9.19 -9.44
N THR A 83 -2.12 -7.97 -9.19
CA THR A 83 -3.08 -7.27 -10.06
C THR A 83 -2.48 -7.00 -11.45
N ILE A 84 -1.20 -6.64 -11.49
CA ILE A 84 -0.47 -6.30 -12.72
C ILE A 84 -0.03 -7.58 -13.44
N SER A 85 0.56 -8.50 -12.70
CA SER A 85 1.30 -9.65 -13.25
C SER A 85 0.38 -10.77 -13.70
N ILE A 86 -0.69 -11.05 -12.93
CA ILE A 86 -1.59 -12.18 -13.20
C ILE A 86 -2.86 -11.66 -13.88
N GLY A 87 -3.59 -10.75 -13.23
CA GLY A 87 -4.76 -10.14 -13.85
C GLY A 87 -5.62 -9.28 -12.92
N PRO A 88 -6.55 -8.52 -13.51
CA PRO A 88 -7.31 -7.49 -12.80
C PRO A 88 -8.18 -8.04 -11.69
N VAL A 89 -8.74 -9.25 -11.83
CA VAL A 89 -9.58 -9.87 -10.78
C VAL A 89 -8.79 -10.06 -9.48
N ARG A 90 -7.47 -10.30 -9.55
CA ARG A 90 -6.61 -10.41 -8.36
C ARG A 90 -6.45 -9.08 -7.61
N GLY A 91 -6.78 -7.96 -8.24
CA GLY A 91 -6.87 -6.67 -7.56
C GLY A 91 -7.92 -6.60 -6.45
N LEU A 92 -8.91 -7.50 -6.46
CA LEU A 92 -9.83 -7.65 -5.32
C LEU A 92 -9.10 -7.99 -4.01
N VAL A 93 -7.98 -8.71 -4.07
CA VAL A 93 -7.21 -9.02 -2.87
C VAL A 93 -6.46 -7.79 -2.36
N ALA A 94 -5.97 -6.94 -3.26
CA ALA A 94 -5.38 -5.66 -2.89
C ALA A 94 -6.42 -4.69 -2.30
N VAL A 95 -7.65 -4.70 -2.84
CA VAL A 95 -8.79 -3.97 -2.26
C VAL A 95 -9.08 -4.51 -0.85
N ALA A 96 -9.17 -5.82 -0.66
CA ALA A 96 -9.42 -6.43 0.64
C ALA A 96 -8.32 -6.06 1.67
N ALA A 97 -7.05 -6.11 1.26
CA ALA A 97 -5.92 -5.70 2.11
C ALA A 97 -5.99 -4.20 2.47
N GLY A 98 -6.28 -3.33 1.50
CA GLY A 98 -6.45 -1.91 1.73
C GLY A 98 -7.63 -1.59 2.66
N VAL A 99 -8.76 -2.28 2.51
CA VAL A 99 -9.91 -2.17 3.41
C VAL A 99 -9.54 -2.63 4.83
N ALA A 100 -8.84 -3.76 4.96
CA ALA A 100 -8.38 -4.26 6.26
C ALA A 100 -7.45 -3.26 6.96
N LEU A 101 -6.49 -2.67 6.23
CA LEU A 101 -5.62 -1.60 6.77
C LEU A 101 -6.40 -0.35 7.15
N THR A 102 -7.41 0.02 6.36
CA THR A 102 -8.28 1.18 6.63
C THR A 102 -9.09 0.96 7.90
N ALA A 103 -9.75 -0.20 8.02
CA ALA A 103 -10.52 -0.61 9.19
C ALA A 103 -9.62 -0.69 10.42
N TRP A 104 -8.41 -1.25 10.30
CA TRP A 104 -7.43 -1.28 11.36
C TRP A 104 -7.00 0.12 11.80
N GLY A 105 -6.75 1.03 10.85
CA GLY A 105 -6.48 2.44 11.12
C GLY A 105 -7.63 3.12 11.85
N ALA A 106 -8.88 2.84 11.47
CA ALA A 106 -10.06 3.38 12.14
C ALA A 106 -10.24 2.83 13.56
N LEU A 107 -10.09 1.52 13.75
CA LEU A 107 -10.18 0.86 15.06
C LEU A 107 -9.10 1.36 16.02
N THR A 108 -7.88 1.56 15.52
CA THR A 108 -6.77 2.07 16.32
C THR A 108 -6.74 3.60 16.41
N LYS A 109 -7.71 4.29 15.77
CA LYS A 109 -7.78 5.75 15.64
C LYS A 109 -6.46 6.35 15.16
N VAL A 110 -5.86 5.77 14.12
CA VAL A 110 -4.59 6.20 13.53
C VAL A 110 -4.82 6.72 12.11
N ARG A 111 -4.83 8.05 11.94
CA ARG A 111 -5.13 8.71 10.66
C ARG A 111 -4.21 8.24 9.53
N ARG A 112 -2.90 8.04 9.79
CA ARG A 112 -1.94 7.59 8.76
C ARG A 112 -2.24 6.17 8.23
N ARG A 113 -2.67 5.25 9.08
CA ARG A 113 -3.01 3.86 8.70
C ARG A 113 -4.26 3.83 7.84
N ALA A 114 -5.25 4.63 8.24
CA ALA A 114 -6.49 4.78 7.50
C ALA A 114 -6.25 5.35 6.09
N TRP A 115 -5.45 6.42 5.98
CA TRP A 115 -5.09 6.98 4.67
C TRP A 115 -4.28 6.02 3.80
N PHE A 116 -3.32 5.29 4.37
CA PHE A 116 -2.54 4.32 3.61
C PHE A 116 -3.42 3.19 3.07
N GLY A 117 -4.32 2.66 3.89
CA GLY A 117 -5.29 1.65 3.47
C GLY A 117 -6.20 2.17 2.35
N ALA A 118 -6.75 3.37 2.51
CA ALA A 118 -7.60 4.00 1.51
C ALA A 118 -6.85 4.24 0.18
N ALA A 119 -5.62 4.74 0.25
CA ALA A 119 -4.76 4.91 -0.91
C ALA A 119 -4.49 3.57 -1.62
N THR A 120 -4.24 2.52 -0.86
CA THR A 120 -4.04 1.16 -1.41
C THR A 120 -5.28 0.68 -2.18
N VAL A 121 -6.49 0.91 -1.65
CA VAL A 121 -7.74 0.59 -2.34
C VAL A 121 -7.85 1.36 -3.65
N VAL A 122 -7.61 2.68 -3.62
CA VAL A 122 -7.67 3.52 -4.82
C VAL A 122 -6.68 3.04 -5.88
N VAL A 123 -5.43 2.79 -5.49
CA VAL A 123 -4.39 2.28 -6.39
C VAL A 123 -4.80 0.92 -6.97
N ALA A 124 -5.31 0.00 -6.16
CA ALA A 124 -5.80 -1.29 -6.62
C ALA A 124 -6.90 -1.13 -7.67
N LEU A 125 -7.91 -0.30 -7.40
CA LEU A 125 -9.00 -0.04 -8.36
C LEU A 125 -8.47 0.56 -9.67
N VAL A 126 -7.52 1.51 -9.60
CA VAL A 126 -6.88 2.08 -10.78
C VAL A 126 -6.15 0.99 -11.58
N LEU A 127 -5.38 0.11 -10.92
CA LEU A 127 -4.68 -0.98 -11.59
C LEU A 127 -5.64 -2.00 -12.22
N MET A 128 -6.77 -2.29 -11.55
CA MET A 128 -7.81 -3.17 -12.08
C MET A 128 -8.44 -2.63 -13.37
N LEU A 129 -8.58 -1.29 -13.48
CA LEU A 129 -9.10 -0.63 -14.69
C LEU A 129 -8.01 -0.46 -15.76
N ALA A 130 -6.79 -0.11 -15.36
CA ALA A 130 -5.68 0.13 -16.26
C ALA A 130 -5.16 -1.16 -16.92
N GLY A 131 -5.15 -2.30 -16.21
CA GLY A 131 -4.65 -3.58 -16.70
C GLY A 131 -5.33 -4.06 -17.99
N PRO A 132 -6.67 -4.16 -18.05
CA PRO A 132 -7.40 -4.51 -19.28
C PRO A 132 -7.12 -3.54 -20.43
N ILE A 133 -7.09 -2.22 -20.14
CA ILE A 133 -6.83 -1.18 -21.14
C ILE A 133 -5.42 -1.35 -21.72
N ALA A 134 -4.42 -1.61 -20.88
CA ALA A 134 -3.04 -1.84 -21.28
C ALA A 134 -2.87 -3.10 -22.16
N ARG A 135 -3.70 -4.14 -21.95
CA ARG A 135 -3.69 -5.37 -22.76
C ARG A 135 -4.42 -5.23 -24.11
N LEU A 136 -5.18 -4.15 -24.33
CA LEU A 136 -5.76 -3.83 -25.65
C LEU A 136 -4.73 -3.14 -26.57
N VAL A 137 -3.67 -2.55 -26.00
CA VAL A 137 -2.59 -1.86 -26.72
C VAL A 137 -1.61 -2.76 -27.50
N PRO A 138 -1.22 -3.98 -27.05
CA PRO A 138 -0.15 -4.74 -27.69
C PRO A 138 -0.54 -5.34 -29.05
N GLN A 139 -1.85 -5.37 -29.38
CA GLN A 139 -2.34 -5.89 -30.67
C GLN A 139 -2.33 -4.83 -31.79
N VAL A 140 -2.19 -3.55 -31.45
CA VAL A 140 -2.13 -2.45 -32.43
C VAL A 140 -0.67 -2.05 -32.66
N ARG A 141 -0.08 -2.47 -33.78
CA ARG A 141 1.20 -1.94 -34.26
C ARG A 141 0.95 -0.76 -35.22
N GLY A 142 1.80 0.26 -35.19
CA GLY A 142 1.73 1.41 -36.11
C GLY A 142 0.84 2.57 -35.62
N PRO A 143 0.24 3.38 -36.52
CA PRO A 143 -0.48 4.63 -36.17
C PRO A 143 -1.67 4.44 -35.21
N ALA A 144 -2.24 3.24 -35.13
CA ALA A 144 -3.29 2.90 -34.17
C ALA A 144 -2.80 2.93 -32.70
N LEU A 145 -1.52 2.66 -32.43
CA LEU A 145 -0.93 2.74 -31.10
C LEU A 145 -0.86 4.20 -30.61
N TRP A 146 -0.53 5.13 -31.53
CA TRP A 146 -0.57 6.56 -31.26
C TRP A 146 -1.99 7.06 -30.99
N GLY A 147 -2.98 6.56 -31.72
CA GLY A 147 -4.39 6.85 -31.47
C GLY A 147 -4.85 6.36 -30.08
N LEU A 148 -4.38 5.18 -29.67
CA LEU A 148 -4.74 4.58 -28.37
C LEU A 148 -4.02 5.29 -27.20
N LEU A 149 -2.76 5.68 -27.37
CA LEU A 149 -2.05 6.56 -26.43
C LEU A 149 -2.71 7.94 -26.33
N ALA A 150 -3.12 8.52 -27.46
CA ALA A 150 -3.85 9.78 -27.46
C ALA A 150 -5.20 9.65 -26.75
N ALA A 151 -5.94 8.56 -26.97
CA ALA A 151 -7.19 8.27 -26.28
C ALA A 151 -6.99 8.06 -24.77
N ALA A 152 -5.97 7.30 -24.35
CA ALA A 152 -5.62 7.12 -22.96
C ALA A 152 -5.19 8.44 -22.30
N GLY A 153 -4.38 9.24 -23.01
CA GLY A 153 -4.01 10.60 -22.60
C GLY A 153 -5.22 11.51 -22.47
N LEU A 154 -6.19 11.41 -23.38
CA LEU A 154 -7.45 12.15 -23.32
C LEU A 154 -8.30 11.72 -22.13
N VAL A 155 -8.38 10.42 -21.85
CA VAL A 155 -9.08 9.88 -20.66
C VAL A 155 -8.41 10.37 -19.39
N LEU A 156 -7.07 10.36 -19.31
CA LEU A 156 -6.32 10.91 -18.18
C LEU A 156 -6.54 12.43 -18.04
N LEU A 157 -6.58 13.16 -19.15
CA LEU A 157 -6.86 14.59 -19.19
C LEU A 157 -8.29 14.89 -18.72
N VAL A 158 -9.27 14.09 -19.15
CA VAL A 158 -10.67 14.17 -18.73
C VAL A 158 -10.79 13.82 -17.25
N ALA A 159 -10.10 12.79 -16.78
CA ALA A 159 -10.05 12.42 -15.37
C ALA A 159 -9.43 13.56 -14.53
N ALA A 160 -8.32 14.14 -15.00
CA ALA A 160 -7.66 15.27 -14.35
C ALA A 160 -8.55 16.52 -14.32
N THR A 161 -9.20 16.87 -15.43
CA THR A 161 -10.15 18.00 -15.47
C THR A 161 -11.42 17.74 -14.67
N MET A 162 -11.90 16.51 -14.59
CA MET A 162 -12.99 16.13 -13.69
C MET A 162 -12.55 16.23 -12.23
N LEU A 163 -11.29 15.89 -11.91
CA LEU A 163 -10.70 16.09 -10.59
C LEU A 163 -10.58 17.57 -10.24
N GLU A 164 -10.19 18.40 -11.22
CA GLU A 164 -10.07 19.86 -11.10
C GLU A 164 -11.44 20.49 -10.85
N ARG A 165 -12.46 20.11 -11.64
CA ARG A 165 -13.85 20.55 -11.47
C ARG A 165 -14.47 20.01 -10.18
N GLY A 166 -14.08 18.81 -9.78
CA GLY A 166 -14.48 18.17 -8.55
C GLY A 166 -13.70 18.64 -7.33
N ARG A 167 -12.64 19.45 -7.50
CA ARG A 167 -11.67 19.78 -6.46
C ARG A 167 -12.33 20.40 -5.24
N GLU A 168 -13.34 21.25 -5.43
CA GLU A 168 -14.09 21.85 -4.31
C GLU A 168 -14.85 20.77 -3.53
N LYS A 169 -15.57 19.88 -4.23
CA LYS A 169 -16.30 18.76 -3.60
C LYS A 169 -15.35 17.77 -2.93
N LEU A 170 -14.22 17.45 -3.58
CA LEU A 170 -13.17 16.59 -3.05
C LEU A 170 -12.56 17.22 -1.80
N SER A 171 -12.25 18.52 -1.84
CA SER A 171 -11.72 19.26 -0.69
C SER A 171 -12.73 19.35 0.46
N ALA A 172 -14.02 19.46 0.17
CA ALA A 172 -15.08 19.45 1.17
C ALA A 172 -15.24 18.06 1.81
N PHE A 173 -15.14 17.00 1.01
CA PHE A 173 -15.17 15.62 1.46
C PHE A 173 -13.94 15.28 2.31
N VAL A 174 -12.74 15.63 1.86
CA VAL A 174 -11.49 15.48 2.63
C VAL A 174 -11.58 16.25 3.95
N ARG A 175 -12.06 17.50 3.93
CA ARG A 175 -12.31 18.29 5.16
C ARG A 175 -13.37 17.67 6.08
N ARG A 176 -14.32 16.92 5.53
CA ARG A 176 -15.32 16.19 6.32
C ARG A 176 -14.72 14.93 6.94
N LEU A 177 -13.91 14.18 6.19
CA LEU A 177 -13.15 13.04 6.72
C LEU A 177 -12.18 13.48 7.81
N ASP A 178 -11.49 14.61 7.62
CA ASP A 178 -10.57 15.15 8.62
C ASP A 178 -11.26 15.52 9.92
N ARG A 179 -12.48 16.09 9.84
CA ARG A 179 -13.33 16.33 11.01
C ARG A 179 -13.83 15.04 11.68
N LEU A 180 -14.10 13.99 10.91
CA LEU A 180 -14.47 12.68 11.48
C LEU A 180 -13.28 11.97 12.14
N MET A 181 -12.06 12.26 11.68
CA MET A 181 -10.81 11.77 12.25
C MET A 181 -10.21 12.74 13.28
N GLU A 182 -10.98 13.73 13.73
CA GLU A 182 -10.54 14.68 14.74
C GLU A 182 -10.38 13.95 16.08
N GLY A 183 -9.19 14.07 16.70
CA GLY A 183 -8.82 13.30 17.89
C GLY A 183 -8.36 11.85 17.62
N TRP A 184 -8.08 11.50 16.36
CA TRP A 184 -7.34 10.28 16.03
C TRP A 184 -5.84 10.51 16.19
N GLU A 185 -5.22 9.62 16.98
CA GLU A 185 -3.88 9.71 17.60
C GLU A 185 -3.64 10.90 18.52
#